data_AF-A0A938IJR1-F1
#
_entry.id   AF-A0A938IJR1-F1
#
_cell.length_a   1.000
_cell.length_b   1.000
_cell.length_c   1.000
_cell.angle_alpha   90.00
_cell.angle_beta   90.00
_cell.angle_gamma   90.00
#
_symmetry.space_group_name_H-M   'P 1'
#
loop_
_entity.id
_entity.type
_entity.pdbx_description
1 polymer ?
#
loop_
_entity_poly.entity_id
_entity_poly.type
_entity_poly.pdbx_seq_one_letter_code
_entity_poly.pdbx_strand_id
1 'polypeptide(L)'
;MHWSTADRDNAEAAPKTGRGRLRSGTSSLEAIVACSLLCGVLGAAAPLMVRQGRLLAEYRDHQRALEELSNQIERLMAMPAADLPRAVEQLAPSPFAAAELPDAVLRGRLEPAEQGSRLTLELTWNAAGRADRPVRLAAWIQPQPKEGSP
;
A
#
# COMPACT_ATOMS: atom_id res chain seq x y z
N MET A 1 -91.50 -2.51 -50.60
CA MET A 1 -91.13 -3.93 -50.72
C MET A 1 -89.63 -4.05 -50.48
N HIS A 2 -89.25 -4.86 -49.49
CA HIS A 2 -87.92 -5.44 -49.24
C HIS A 2 -86.68 -4.55 -49.05
N TRP A 3 -86.32 -4.34 -47.78
CA TRP A 3 -84.94 -4.44 -47.27
C TRP A 3 -85.06 -4.96 -45.81
N SER A 4 -85.17 -6.27 -45.61
CA SER A 4 -84.09 -7.23 -45.32
C SER A 4 -83.12 -6.77 -44.22
N THR A 5 -83.51 -7.08 -42.99
CA THR A 5 -82.69 -7.17 -41.79
C THR A 5 -81.68 -8.32 -41.91
N ALA A 6 -80.41 -7.99 -42.08
CA ALA A 6 -79.28 -8.84 -41.71
C ALA A 6 -78.02 -7.99 -41.83
N ASP A 7 -77.41 -7.62 -40.71
CA ASP A 7 -75.99 -7.87 -40.42
C ASP A 7 -75.62 -7.08 -39.15
N ARG A 8 -75.96 -7.66 -38.00
CA ARG A 8 -75.55 -7.21 -36.67
C ARG A 8 -74.86 -8.39 -36.01
N ASP A 9 -73.65 -8.71 -36.43
CA ASP A 9 -72.76 -9.61 -35.69
C ASP A 9 -71.31 -9.35 -36.12
N ASN A 10 -70.71 -8.27 -35.60
CA ASN A 10 -69.26 -8.21 -35.51
C ASN A 10 -68.85 -7.48 -34.22
N ALA A 11 -69.19 -8.09 -33.09
CA ALA A 11 -68.52 -7.83 -31.84
C ALA A 11 -67.16 -8.54 -31.89
N GLU A 12 -66.16 -7.84 -32.43
CA GLU A 12 -64.77 -8.26 -32.39
C GLU A 12 -64.32 -8.23 -30.92
N ALA A 13 -64.50 -9.37 -30.25
CA ALA A 13 -64.06 -9.60 -28.89
C ALA A 13 -62.53 -9.58 -28.87
N ALA A 14 -61.96 -8.45 -28.45
CA ALA A 14 -60.53 -8.34 -28.20
C ALA A 14 -60.05 -9.50 -27.30
N PRO A 15 -58.92 -10.14 -27.61
CA PRO A 15 -58.40 -11.23 -26.81
C PRO A 15 -58.11 -10.74 -25.39
N LYS A 16 -58.80 -11.34 -24.42
CA LYS A 16 -58.56 -11.13 -22.98
C LYS A 16 -57.10 -11.45 -22.70
N THR A 17 -56.31 -10.42 -22.41
CA THR A 17 -54.93 -10.56 -21.95
C THR A 17 -54.96 -11.37 -20.65
N GLY A 18 -54.58 -12.64 -20.76
CA GLY A 18 -54.34 -13.48 -19.61
C GLY A 18 -53.21 -12.85 -18.79
N ARG A 19 -53.58 -12.14 -17.72
CA ARG A 19 -52.63 -11.77 -16.67
C ARG A 19 -52.14 -13.06 -16.04
N GLY A 20 -51.06 -13.60 -16.60
CA GLY A 20 -50.29 -14.66 -15.97
C GLY A 20 -49.93 -14.18 -14.57
N ARG A 21 -50.52 -14.82 -13.55
CA ARG A 21 -50.08 -14.66 -12.17
C ARG A 21 -48.61 -15.06 -12.13
N LEU A 22 -47.73 -14.06 -12.16
CA LEU A 22 -46.32 -14.25 -11.91
C LEU A 22 -46.19 -14.91 -10.54
N ARG A 23 -45.68 -16.14 -10.54
CA ARG A 23 -45.37 -16.92 -9.35
C ARG A 23 -44.29 -16.15 -8.59
N SER A 24 -44.68 -15.33 -7.63
CA SER A 24 -43.80 -14.49 -6.81
C SER A 24 -42.89 -15.28 -5.85
N GLY A 25 -42.97 -16.61 -5.84
CA GLY A 25 -42.15 -17.48 -4.99
C GLY A 25 -40.70 -17.65 -5.45
N THR A 26 -40.40 -17.46 -6.75
CA THR A 26 -39.02 -17.62 -7.26
C THR A 26 -38.15 -16.41 -6.93
N SER A 27 -38.72 -15.22 -6.85
CA SER A 27 -37.97 -13.97 -6.60
C SER A 27 -37.37 -13.90 -5.19
N SER A 28 -38.10 -14.35 -4.15
CA SER A 28 -37.59 -14.31 -2.77
C SER A 28 -36.47 -15.33 -2.54
N LEU A 29 -36.58 -16.55 -3.10
CA LEU A 29 -35.53 -17.56 -3.00
C LEU A 29 -34.27 -17.11 -3.75
N GLU A 30 -34.43 -16.57 -4.96
CA GLU A 30 -33.34 -16.01 -5.75
C GLU A 30 -32.64 -14.88 -5.00
N ALA A 31 -33.38 -13.98 -4.35
CA ALA A 31 -32.80 -12.91 -3.53
C ALA A 31 -32.01 -13.44 -2.34
N ILE A 32 -32.51 -14.47 -1.64
CA ILE A 32 -31.78 -15.09 -0.50
C ILE A 32 -30.50 -15.76 -0.99
N VAL A 33 -30.55 -16.50 -2.11
CA VAL A 33 -29.37 -17.14 -2.71
C VAL A 33 -28.36 -16.09 -3.15
N ALA A 34 -28.79 -15.06 -3.88
CA ALA A 34 -27.91 -13.98 -4.33
C ALA A 34 -27.28 -13.23 -3.15
N CYS A 35 -28.05 -12.94 -2.10
CA CYS A 35 -27.54 -12.33 -0.87
C CYS A 35 -26.51 -13.24 -0.18
N SER A 36 -26.78 -14.54 -0.10
CA SER A 36 -25.88 -15.51 0.54
C SER A 36 -24.55 -15.63 -0.23
N LEU A 37 -24.63 -15.68 -1.57
CA LEU A 37 -23.45 -15.68 -2.44
C LEU A 37 -22.65 -14.38 -2.29
N LEU A 38 -23.32 -13.22 -2.30
CA LEU A 38 -22.69 -11.93 -2.12
C LEU A 38 -21.98 -11.84 -0.76
N CYS A 39 -22.65 -12.25 0.32
CA CYS A 39 -22.07 -12.31 1.67
C CYS A 39 -20.85 -13.23 1.72
N GLY A 40 -20.91 -14.40 1.05
CA GLY A 40 -19.77 -15.31 0.94
C GLY A 40 -18.57 -14.66 0.23
N VAL A 41 -18.82 -13.98 -0.89
CA VAL A 41 -17.77 -13.27 -1.64
C VAL A 41 -17.18 -12.12 -0.81
N LEU A 42 -18.01 -11.30 -0.17
CA LEU A 42 -17.55 -10.20 0.68
C LEU A 42 -16.76 -10.70 1.89
N GLY A 43 -17.21 -11.79 2.51
CA GLY A 43 -16.51 -12.44 3.62
C GLY A 43 -15.12 -12.93 3.22
N ALA A 44 -14.95 -13.43 1.99
CA ALA A 44 -13.66 -13.85 1.47
C ALA A 44 -12.78 -12.67 1.02
N ALA A 45 -13.36 -11.60 0.45
CA ALA A 45 -12.63 -10.47 -0.11
C ALA A 45 -12.13 -9.47 0.95
N ALA A 46 -12.89 -9.25 2.03
CA ALA A 46 -12.56 -8.24 3.04
C ALA A 46 -11.17 -8.46 3.70
N PRO A 47 -10.78 -9.68 4.12
CA PRO A 47 -9.45 -9.92 4.67
C PRO A 47 -8.31 -9.62 3.68
N LEU A 48 -8.53 -9.84 2.38
CA LEU A 48 -7.54 -9.54 1.34
C LEU A 48 -7.31 -8.04 1.22
N MET A 49 -8.37 -7.23 1.26
CA MET A 49 -8.26 -5.78 1.23
C MET A 49 -7.49 -5.24 2.45
N VAL A 50 -7.78 -5.76 3.64
CA VAL A 50 -7.05 -5.39 4.87
C VAL A 50 -5.57 -5.76 4.75
N ARG A 51 -5.26 -6.97 4.26
CA ARG A 51 -3.88 -7.42 4.06
C ARG A 51 -3.14 -6.56 3.03
N GLN A 52 -3.79 -6.21 1.92
CA GLN A 52 -3.22 -5.33 0.91
C GLN A 52 -2.94 -3.93 1.48
N GLY A 53 -3.86 -3.36 2.27
CA GLY A 53 -3.64 -2.09 2.94
C GLY A 53 -2.42 -2.11 3.86
N ARG A 54 -2.25 -3.18 4.65
CA ARG A 54 -1.07 -3.37 5.50
C ARG A 54 0.23 -3.46 4.70
N LEU A 55 0.25 -4.22 3.61
CA LEU A 55 1.43 -4.34 2.74
C LEU A 55 1.82 -2.99 2.10
N LEU A 56 0.83 -2.21 1.66
CA LEU A 56 1.09 -0.87 1.11
C LEU A 56 1.64 0.09 2.17
N ALA A 57 1.13 0.04 3.39
CA ALA A 57 1.68 0.82 4.50
C ALA A 57 3.13 0.41 4.80
N GLU A 58 3.40 -0.89 4.92
CA GLU A 58 4.75 -1.41 5.16
C GLU A 58 5.76 -1.03 4.07
N TYR A 59 5.32 -0.98 2.81
CA TYR A 59 6.13 -0.53 1.68
C TYR A 59 6.44 0.96 1.76
N ARG A 60 5.45 1.80 2.09
CA ARG A 60 5.65 3.25 2.26
C ARG A 60 6.65 3.55 3.37
N ASP A 61 6.53 2.88 4.51
CA ASP A 61 7.46 3.06 5.63
C ASP A 61 8.88 2.62 5.24
N HIS A 62 9.00 1.54 4.46
CA HIS A 62 10.29 1.10 3.94
C HIS A 62 10.91 2.12 2.98
N GLN A 63 10.13 2.71 2.08
CA GLN A 63 10.62 3.77 1.18
C GLN A 63 11.09 5.00 1.96
N ARG A 64 10.31 5.45 2.96
CA ARG A 64 10.71 6.56 3.84
C ARG A 64 12.01 6.28 4.58
N ALA A 65 12.16 5.05 5.08
CA ALA A 65 13.38 4.63 5.75
C ALA A 65 14.59 4.65 4.81
N LEU A 66 14.42 4.22 3.56
CA LEU A 66 15.47 4.27 2.54
C LEU A 66 15.84 5.72 2.17
N GLU A 67 14.85 6.59 1.99
CA GLU A 67 15.06 8.01 1.70
C GLU A 67 15.81 8.71 2.85
N GLU A 68 15.42 8.45 4.10
CA GLU A 68 16.12 8.97 5.28
C GLU A 68 17.57 8.49 5.31
N LEU A 69 17.83 7.19 5.12
CA LEU A 69 19.19 6.66 5.09
C LEU A 69 20.02 7.25 3.94
N SER A 70 19.44 7.42 2.75
CA SER A 70 20.11 8.06 1.61
C SER A 70 20.49 9.49 1.94
N ASN A 71 19.55 10.28 2.47
CA ASN A 71 19.77 11.66 2.86
C ASN A 71 20.88 11.79 3.92
N GLN A 72 20.90 10.88 4.90
CA GLN A 72 21.91 10.87 5.96
C GLN A 72 23.30 10.50 5.41
N ILE A 73 23.37 9.51 4.51
CA ILE A 73 24.62 9.19 3.82
C ILE A 73 25.12 10.39 3.02
N GLU A 74 24.28 11.03 2.20
CA GLU A 74 24.67 12.18 1.39
C GLU A 74 25.23 13.32 2.26
N ARG A 75 24.57 13.60 3.40
CA ARG A 75 25.06 14.59 4.37
C ARG A 75 26.41 14.21 4.94
N LEU A 76 26.58 12.97 5.41
CA LEU A 76 27.85 12.50 5.96
C LEU A 76 28.97 12.51 4.91
N MET A 77 28.67 12.09 3.67
CA MET A 77 29.62 12.07 2.56
C MET A 77 30.13 13.48 2.18
N ALA A 78 29.31 14.51 2.42
CA ALA A 78 29.70 15.90 2.19
C ALA A 78 30.55 16.49 3.34
N MET A 79 30.68 15.80 4.49
CA MET A 79 31.45 16.27 5.63
C MET A 79 32.95 15.96 5.47
N PRO A 80 33.84 16.78 6.08
CA PRO A 80 35.25 16.45 6.16
C PRO A 80 35.49 15.12 6.88
N ALA A 81 36.47 14.35 6.41
CA ALA A 81 36.76 13.02 6.95
C ALA A 81 37.12 13.02 8.45
N ALA A 82 37.63 14.14 8.97
CA ALA A 82 37.95 14.32 10.38
C ALA A 82 36.70 14.41 11.29
N ASP A 83 35.58 14.90 10.76
CA ASP A 83 34.35 15.12 11.53
C ASP A 83 33.41 13.90 11.49
N LEU A 84 33.61 13.00 10.52
CA LEU A 84 32.78 11.81 10.29
C LEU A 84 32.56 10.93 11.53
N PRO A 85 33.59 10.54 12.31
CA PRO A 85 33.38 9.65 13.46
C PRO A 85 32.42 10.26 14.48
N ARG A 86 32.59 11.55 14.77
CA ARG A 86 31.74 12.29 15.70
C ARG A 86 30.32 12.46 15.15
N ALA A 87 30.18 12.75 13.86
CA ALA A 87 28.88 12.89 13.23
C ALA A 87 28.08 11.57 13.25
N VAL A 88 28.76 10.44 13.06
CA VAL A 88 28.16 9.09 13.13
C VAL A 88 27.64 8.77 14.54
N GLU A 89 28.37 9.15 15.59
CA GLU A 89 27.94 8.96 16.98
C GLU A 89 26.73 9.82 17.37
N GLN A 90 26.52 10.94 16.68
CA GLN A 90 25.45 11.91 16.96
C GLN A 90 24.25 11.76 16.02
N LEU A 91 24.18 10.66 15.26
CA LEU A 91 23.07 10.40 14.35
C LEU A 91 21.74 10.33 15.09
N ALA A 92 20.77 11.07 14.56
CA ALA A 92 19.38 11.01 14.96
C ALA A 92 18.50 11.05 13.71
N PRO A 93 17.33 10.39 13.73
CA PRO A 93 16.37 10.52 12.64
C PRO A 93 15.97 11.98 12.45
N SER A 94 15.72 12.37 11.20
CA SER A 94 15.14 13.68 10.90
C SER A 94 13.78 13.87 11.61
N PRO A 95 13.35 15.11 11.89
CA PRO A 95 12.03 15.36 12.49
C PRO A 95 10.88 14.76 11.67
N PHE A 96 11.03 14.74 10.33
CA PHE A 96 10.08 14.10 9.43
C PHE A 96 10.06 12.57 9.60
N ALA A 97 11.24 11.93 9.60
CA ALA A 97 11.32 10.48 9.82
C ALA A 97 10.81 10.09 11.21
N ALA A 98 11.10 10.86 12.26
CA ALA A 98 10.61 10.60 13.62
C ALA A 98 9.08 10.74 13.75
N ALA A 99 8.44 11.60 12.94
CA ALA A 99 6.99 11.76 12.93
C ALA A 99 6.29 10.61 12.18
N GLU A 100 6.88 10.13 11.08
CA GLU A 100 6.27 9.11 10.22
C GLU A 100 6.67 7.68 10.61
N LEU A 101 7.80 7.49 11.29
CA LEU A 101 8.32 6.20 11.74
C LEU A 101 8.37 6.17 13.28
N PRO A 102 7.37 5.57 13.94
CA PRO A 102 7.29 5.54 15.40
C PRO A 102 8.51 4.89 16.03
N ASP A 103 9.06 5.52 17.08
CA ASP A 103 10.24 5.06 17.80
C ASP A 103 11.44 4.76 16.88
N ALA A 104 11.63 5.57 15.84
CA ALA A 104 12.74 5.40 14.90
C ALA A 104 14.09 5.55 15.61
N VAL A 105 15.00 4.60 15.34
CA VAL A 105 16.37 4.62 15.84
C VAL A 105 17.33 4.49 14.66
N LEU A 106 18.14 5.53 14.47
CA LEU A 106 19.19 5.57 13.46
C LEU A 106 20.54 5.23 14.12
N ARG A 107 21.30 4.33 13.50
CA ARG A 107 22.65 3.95 13.93
C ARG A 107 23.59 3.99 12.75
N GLY A 108 24.84 4.36 12.99
CA GLY A 108 25.89 4.31 11.98
C GLY A 108 27.11 3.55 12.48
N ARG A 109 27.83 2.95 11.55
CA ARG A 109 29.11 2.28 11.79
C ARG A 109 30.08 2.63 10.69
N LEU A 110 31.29 3.03 11.08
CA LEU A 110 32.40 3.25 10.16
C LEU A 110 33.39 2.09 10.32
N GLU A 111 33.67 1.40 9.23
CA GLU A 111 34.60 0.26 9.19
C GLU A 111 35.75 0.58 8.23
N PRO A 112 37.02 0.38 8.63
CA PRO A 112 38.15 0.54 7.73
C PRO A 112 38.12 -0.52 6.63
N ALA A 113 38.58 -0.18 5.42
CA ALA A 113 38.64 -1.08 4.29
C ALA A 113 39.85 -0.81 3.40
N GLU A 114 40.11 -1.69 2.44
CA GLU A 114 41.31 -1.62 1.58
C GLU A 114 41.45 -0.29 0.82
N GLN A 115 40.35 0.27 0.32
CA GLN A 115 40.32 1.59 -0.31
C GLN A 115 39.45 2.59 0.46
N GLY A 116 39.84 2.90 1.70
CA GLY A 116 39.23 3.96 2.50
C GLY A 116 38.39 3.44 3.67
N SER A 117 37.14 3.86 3.77
CA SER A 117 36.25 3.45 4.85
C SER A 117 34.85 3.14 4.35
N ARG A 118 34.23 2.12 4.91
CA ARG A 118 32.83 1.76 4.65
C ARG A 118 31.96 2.35 5.76
N LEU A 119 31.05 3.24 5.38
CA LEU A 119 30.00 3.74 6.25
C LEU A 119 28.76 2.87 6.06
N THR A 120 28.25 2.27 7.13
CA THR A 120 26.99 1.54 7.13
C THR A 120 26.02 2.23 8.07
N LEU A 121 24.87 2.65 7.55
CA LEU A 121 23.77 3.19 8.34
C LEU A 121 22.65 2.16 8.46
N GLU A 122 21.99 2.16 9.61
CA GLU A 122 20.90 1.26 9.98
C GLU A 122 19.75 2.05 10.59
N LEU A 123 18.53 1.82 10.11
CA LEU A 123 17.31 2.41 10.67
C LEU A 123 16.32 1.31 11.08
N THR A 124 15.89 1.37 12.34
CA THR A 124 14.80 0.56 12.90
C THR A 124 13.67 1.45 13.38
N TRP A 125 12.46 0.90 13.45
CA TRP A 125 11.28 1.58 14.00
C TRP A 125 10.29 0.55 14.54
N ASN A 126 9.34 1.02 15.33
CA ASN A 126 8.31 0.20 15.94
C ASN A 126 7.23 -0.15 14.91
N ALA A 127 7.42 -1.28 14.24
CA ALA A 127 6.40 -1.94 13.43
C ALA A 127 6.43 -3.45 13.71
N ALA A 128 5.27 -4.11 13.55
CA ALA A 128 5.11 -5.53 13.84
C ALA A 128 6.17 -6.39 13.10
N GLY A 129 7.07 -7.01 13.86
CA GLY A 129 8.15 -7.85 13.32
C GLY A 129 9.28 -7.11 12.60
N ARG A 130 9.34 -5.77 12.67
CA ARG A 130 10.35 -4.95 11.99
C ARG A 130 11.52 -4.53 12.87
N ALA A 131 11.37 -4.56 14.19
CA ALA A 131 12.49 -4.35 15.11
C ALA A 131 13.67 -5.32 14.83
N ASP A 132 13.37 -6.54 14.37
CA ASP A 132 14.36 -7.57 14.01
C ASP A 132 14.83 -7.50 12.54
N ARG A 133 14.30 -6.56 11.76
CA ARG A 133 14.57 -6.43 10.31
C ARG A 133 14.87 -4.96 9.95
N PRO A 134 16.02 -4.43 10.40
CA PRO A 134 16.44 -3.08 10.07
C PRO A 134 16.59 -2.87 8.56
N VAL A 135 16.37 -1.63 8.13
CA VAL A 135 16.81 -1.18 6.80
C VAL A 135 18.26 -0.72 6.92
N ARG A 136 19.11 -1.18 6.01
CA ARG A 136 20.55 -0.89 6.01
C ARG A 136 20.97 -0.32 4.67
N LEU A 137 21.81 0.70 4.71
CA LEU A 137 22.43 1.29 3.53
C LEU A 137 23.91 1.48 3.81
N ALA A 138 24.76 1.21 2.82
CA ALA A 138 26.21 1.35 2.96
C ALA A 138 26.79 2.20 1.83
N ALA A 139 27.78 3.01 2.16
CA ALA A 139 28.53 3.84 1.24
C ALA A 139 30.04 3.71 1.50
N TRP A 140 30.83 3.98 0.45
CA TRP A 140 32.28 3.94 0.49
C TRP A 140 32.83 5.37 0.50
N ILE A 141 33.68 5.66 1.47
CA ILE A 141 34.33 6.95 1.66
C ILE A 141 35.77 6.80 1.20
N GLN A 142 36.12 7.55 0.16
CA GLN A 142 37.50 7.59 -0.33
C GLN A 142 38.32 8.59 0.48
N PRO A 143 39.59 8.27 0.78
CA PRO A 143 40.49 9.23 1.38
C PRO A 143 40.71 10.37 0.38
N GLN A 144 40.32 11.59 0.76
CA GLN A 144 40.65 12.77 -0.04
C GLN A 144 42.19 12.90 -0.07
N PRO A 145 42.81 13.05 -1.26
CA PRO A 145 44.25 13.29 -1.33
C PRO A 145 44.56 14.55 -0.53
N LYS A 146 45.52 14.47 0.40
CA LYS A 146 46.05 15.67 1.05
C LYS A 146 46.67 16.55 -0.03
N GLU A 147 46.03 17.65 -0.39
CA GLU A 147 46.66 18.71 -1.17
C GLU A 147 47.89 19.20 -0.40
N GLY A 148 49.09 18.74 -0.81
CA GLY A 148 50.35 19.10 -0.16
C GLY A 148 51.41 18.01 -0.06
N SER A 149 51.52 17.10 -1.03
CA SER A 149 52.78 16.36 -1.24
C SER A 149 53.47 16.90 -2.50
N PRO A 150 54.65 17.56 -2.38
CA PRO A 150 55.48 17.94 -3.51
C PRO A 150 56.12 16.72 -4.20
#